data_AF-A0AAD1Z2S5-F1
#
_entry.id   AF-A0AAD1Z2S5-F1
#
_cell.length_a   1.000
_cell.length_b   1.000
_cell.length_c   1.000
_cell.angle_alpha   90.00
_cell.angle_beta   90.00
_cell.angle_gamma   90.00
#
_symmetry.space_group_name_H-M   'P 1'
#
loop_
_entity.id
_entity.type
_entity.pdbx_description
1 polymer ?
#
loop_
_entity_poly.entity_id
_entity_poly.type
_entity_poly.pdbx_seq_one_letter_code
_entity_poly.pdbx_strand_id
1 'polypeptide(L)'
;MAAVVQKTKLVLTMTGIFLNDVLSLIVFTLLDVLDFVLCYVYKIMDFFFEADWKPCYCSSAKEAITSSGKILLSEQGEPKKIVRLTSSQLQLEEISDTLYTRPSLVYEVSKSTVERLKVEGTSSGSGSSMIQSCEKIKKRRTVRSTFTINSTIVEMLQGRIGGQQSLPIPRWSDCDCKTCTSWTSSCKETLFVKTDGAKDNAQEDVLFIHGFISSSAFWTETLYPNFSKSAKSKYRLFAVDLLGFGRSPKPTDSLYTLREHLDMIERSVLEPYKVKGFHIVAHSLGCILALALAVKHPGSVKSLTLLAPPYFPPPKGERATQYMMRRVAPRRVWPFIAFGASIACWYEHISRTICLLICKNHRIWEFLTKLVTRNRIRTYLMEGFFLHTHNAAWHTLHNIICGTAGKIEGYLDEVKDRLKCHITIYHGKDDELIPVECSYNVQSRIPRAHVKVFEKKDHITIVVGRQKAFARELEEIWRNASG
;
A
#
# COMPACT_ATOMS: atom_id res chain seq x y z
N MET A 1 47.59 17.10 -2.36
CA MET A 1 46.39 17.79 -1.83
C MET A 1 45.09 17.02 -2.09
N ALA A 2 44.75 16.64 -3.33
CA ALA A 2 43.48 15.95 -3.65
C ALA A 2 43.23 14.63 -2.87
N ALA A 3 44.25 13.78 -2.71
CA ALA A 3 44.13 12.52 -1.96
C ALA A 3 43.93 12.72 -0.44
N VAL A 4 44.49 13.78 0.14
CA VAL A 4 44.29 14.14 1.55
C VAL A 4 42.88 14.66 1.76
N VAL A 5 42.41 15.57 0.88
CA VAL A 5 41.03 16.09 0.89
C VAL A 5 40.01 14.95 0.73
N GLN A 6 40.28 13.97 -0.13
CA GLN A 6 39.41 12.81 -0.32
C GLN A 6 39.37 11.89 0.91
N LYS A 7 40.52 11.65 1.56
CA LYS A 7 40.58 10.90 2.83
C LYS A 7 39.87 11.64 3.96
N THR A 8 40.07 12.95 4.10
CA THR A 8 39.38 13.77 5.10
C THR A 8 37.87 13.79 4.88
N LYS A 9 37.42 13.90 3.62
CA LYS A 9 36.00 13.82 3.26
C LYS A 9 35.41 12.45 3.60
N LEU A 10 36.12 11.36 3.30
CA LEU A 10 35.70 10.01 3.66
C LEU A 10 35.57 9.84 5.17
N VAL A 11 36.57 10.27 5.95
CA VAL A 11 36.55 10.20 7.42
C VAL A 11 35.37 11.00 7.97
N LEU A 12 35.16 12.24 7.50
CA LEU A 12 34.05 13.09 7.94
C LEU A 12 32.69 12.45 7.61
N THR A 13 32.54 11.85 6.42
CA THR A 13 31.33 11.13 6.03
C THR A 13 31.10 9.88 6.90
N MET A 14 32.15 9.12 7.21
CA MET A 14 32.05 7.95 8.09
C MET A 14 31.68 8.34 9.52
N THR A 15 32.30 9.39 10.07
CA THR A 15 31.94 9.93 11.40
C THR A 15 30.50 10.43 11.42
N GLY A 16 30.06 11.14 10.38
CA GLY A 16 28.68 11.60 10.25
C GLY A 16 27.66 10.44 10.18
N ILE A 17 27.96 9.38 9.43
CA ILE A 17 27.12 8.18 9.36
C ILE A 17 27.05 7.51 10.74
N PHE A 18 28.20 7.31 11.40
CA PHE A 18 28.25 6.69 12.71
C PHE A 18 27.45 7.49 13.76
N LEU A 19 27.59 8.82 13.78
CA LEU A 19 26.80 9.70 14.66
C LEU A 19 25.30 9.58 14.37
N ASN A 20 24.91 9.56 13.09
CA ASN A 20 23.51 9.39 12.70
C ASN A 20 22.97 8.03 13.15
N ASP A 21 23.76 6.96 13.05
CA ASP A 21 23.35 5.61 13.46
C ASP A 21 23.19 5.51 14.99
N VAL A 22 24.12 6.08 15.77
CA VAL A 22 24.03 6.14 17.24
C VAL A 22 22.82 6.97 17.68
N LEU A 23 22.63 8.15 17.09
CA LEU A 23 21.48 9.00 17.38
C LEU A 23 20.17 8.31 17.00
N SER A 24 20.14 7.61 15.87
CA SER A 24 19.00 6.82 15.45
C SER A 24 18.68 5.74 16.47
N LEU A 25 19.66 4.97 16.94
CA LEU A 25 19.44 3.94 17.96
C LEU A 25 18.75 4.52 19.21
N ILE A 26 19.23 5.67 19.71
CA ILE A 26 18.66 6.34 20.88
C ILE A 26 17.22 6.79 20.60
N VAL A 27 17.00 7.50 19.50
CA VAL A 27 15.68 8.04 19.15
C VAL A 27 14.66 6.94 18.92
N PHE A 28 14.98 5.92 18.13
CA PHE A 28 14.06 4.81 17.84
C PHE A 28 13.75 3.97 19.10
N THR A 29 14.69 3.86 20.05
CA THR A 29 14.43 3.24 21.36
C THR A 29 13.39 4.02 22.16
N LEU A 30 13.52 5.36 22.21
CA LEU A 30 12.54 6.22 22.88
C LEU A 30 11.17 6.16 22.19
N LEU A 31 11.14 6.11 20.85
CA LEU A 31 9.92 5.96 20.07
C LEU A 31 9.25 4.60 20.30
N ASP A 32 10.02 3.50 20.42
CA ASP A 32 9.50 2.17 20.76
C ASP A 32 8.78 2.18 22.13
N VAL A 33 9.34 2.86 23.14
CA VAL A 33 8.69 3.03 24.45
C VAL A 33 7.45 3.92 24.35
N LEU A 34 7.54 5.04 23.64
CA LEU A 34 6.42 5.95 23.47
C LEU A 34 5.22 5.29 22.78
N ASP A 35 5.47 4.58 21.68
CA ASP A 35 4.40 3.89 20.93
C ASP A 35 3.74 2.78 21.76
N PHE A 36 4.50 2.09 22.62
CA PHE A 36 3.96 1.13 23.58
C PHE A 36 3.04 1.79 24.61
N VAL A 37 3.44 2.94 25.17
CA VAL A 37 2.58 3.70 26.09
C VAL A 37 1.32 4.19 25.38
N LEU A 38 1.47 4.74 24.17
CA LEU A 38 0.35 5.20 23.36
C LEU A 38 -0.61 4.06 22.99
N CYS A 39 -0.12 2.84 22.77
CA CYS A 39 -0.97 1.66 22.57
C CYS A 39 -1.97 1.49 23.72
N TYR A 40 -1.51 1.60 24.97
CA TYR A 40 -2.36 1.45 26.14
C TYR A 40 -3.37 2.61 26.24
N VAL A 41 -2.89 3.84 26.04
CA VAL A 41 -3.73 5.04 26.05
C VAL A 41 -4.84 4.94 25.02
N TYR A 42 -4.52 4.61 23.76
CA TYR A 42 -5.52 4.50 22.70
C TYR A 42 -6.52 3.38 22.92
N LYS A 43 -6.10 2.24 23.48
CA LYS A 43 -7.02 1.17 23.85
C LYS A 43 -8.07 1.65 24.87
N ILE A 44 -7.65 2.40 25.89
CA ILE A 44 -8.57 2.99 26.87
C ILE A 44 -9.49 4.01 26.21
N MET A 45 -8.93 4.90 25.38
CA MET A 45 -9.72 5.93 24.69
C MET A 45 -10.77 5.30 23.75
N ASP A 46 -10.40 4.28 22.99
CA ASP A 46 -11.32 3.57 22.09
C ASP A 46 -12.44 2.90 22.87
N PHE A 47 -12.12 2.27 24.00
CA PHE A 47 -13.15 1.72 24.88
C PHE A 47 -14.08 2.82 25.42
N PHE A 48 -13.54 3.97 25.84
CA PHE A 48 -14.34 5.06 26.39
C PHE A 48 -15.27 5.73 25.36
N PHE A 49 -14.78 5.95 24.14
CA PHE A 49 -15.52 6.67 23.10
C PHE A 49 -16.34 5.77 22.17
N GLU A 50 -15.89 4.54 21.90
CA GLU A 50 -16.52 3.62 20.94
C GLU A 50 -17.15 2.39 21.61
N ALA A 51 -17.02 2.24 22.93
CA ALA A 51 -17.49 1.08 23.70
C ALA A 51 -16.98 -0.28 23.18
N ASP A 52 -15.84 -0.27 22.48
CA ASP A 52 -15.27 -1.44 21.82
C ASP A 52 -13.74 -1.47 21.93
N TRP A 53 -13.18 -2.67 22.12
CA TRP A 53 -11.74 -2.89 22.15
C TRP A 53 -11.23 -3.14 20.74
N LYS A 54 -10.76 -2.08 20.09
CA LYS A 54 -10.15 -2.21 18.76
C LYS A 54 -8.78 -2.89 18.87
N PRO A 55 -8.48 -3.92 18.07
CA PRO A 55 -7.14 -4.49 18.05
C PRO A 55 -6.15 -3.50 17.42
N CYS A 56 -4.93 -3.55 17.92
CA CYS A 56 -3.79 -2.82 17.39
C CYS A 56 -2.81 -3.81 16.73
N TYR A 57 -1.73 -3.34 16.09
CA TYR A 57 -0.70 -4.23 15.54
C TYR A 57 -0.07 -5.20 16.55
N CYS A 58 -0.15 -4.91 17.86
CA CYS A 58 0.31 -5.81 18.91
C CYS A 58 -0.60 -7.05 19.07
N SER A 59 -1.82 -7.00 18.54
CA SER A 59 -2.76 -8.12 18.52
C SER A 59 -2.46 -9.10 17.39
N SER A 60 -2.85 -10.37 17.59
CA SER A 60 -2.66 -11.39 16.57
C SER A 60 -3.48 -11.09 15.30
N ALA A 61 -3.02 -11.52 14.11
CA ALA A 61 -3.83 -11.40 12.88
C ALA A 61 -5.22 -12.03 13.04
N LYS A 62 -5.33 -13.10 13.85
CA LYS A 62 -6.59 -13.76 14.15
C LYS A 62 -7.57 -12.79 14.83
N GLU A 63 -7.11 -12.07 15.84
CA GLU A 63 -7.91 -11.04 16.53
C GLU A 63 -8.34 -9.91 15.60
N ALA A 64 -7.42 -9.39 14.77
CA ALA A 64 -7.70 -8.30 13.82
C ALA A 64 -8.78 -8.68 12.79
N ILE A 65 -8.76 -9.93 12.31
CA ILE A 65 -9.77 -10.44 11.37
C ILE A 65 -11.13 -10.62 12.06
N THR A 66 -11.14 -11.17 13.28
CA THR A 66 -12.40 -11.38 14.02
C THR A 66 -13.06 -10.06 14.43
N SER A 67 -12.27 -9.05 14.81
CA SER A 67 -12.79 -7.72 15.17
C SER A 67 -13.32 -6.94 13.97
N SER A 68 -12.78 -7.17 12.76
CA SER A 68 -13.29 -6.58 11.52
C SER A 68 -14.59 -7.26 11.05
N GLY A 69 -15.19 -8.11 11.89
CA GLY A 69 -16.42 -8.82 11.61
C GLY A 69 -16.29 -9.94 10.57
N LYS A 70 -15.07 -10.31 10.17
CA LYS A 70 -14.80 -11.38 9.20
C LYS A 70 -14.50 -12.70 9.93
N ILE A 71 -15.03 -13.83 9.44
CA ILE A 71 -14.92 -15.13 10.11
C ILE A 71 -13.78 -15.95 9.48
N LEU A 72 -12.87 -16.47 10.31
CA LEU A 72 -11.77 -17.36 9.87
C LEU A 72 -12.23 -18.82 9.79
N LEU A 73 -12.02 -19.46 8.63
CA LEU A 73 -12.15 -20.90 8.45
C LEU A 73 -10.77 -21.51 8.19
N SER A 74 -10.40 -22.52 8.98
CA SER A 74 -9.19 -23.30 8.76
C SER A 74 -9.55 -24.63 8.09
N GLU A 75 -8.94 -24.91 6.94
CA GLU A 75 -8.92 -26.26 6.34
C GLU A 75 -7.62 -26.95 6.80
N GLN A 76 -7.67 -28.23 7.15
CA GLN A 76 -6.47 -28.96 7.60
C GLN A 76 -5.44 -29.05 6.46
N GLY A 77 -4.45 -28.14 6.48
CA GLY A 77 -3.23 -28.24 5.67
C GLY A 77 -3.05 -27.21 4.53
N GLU A 78 -3.97 -26.26 4.34
CA GLU A 78 -3.96 -25.26 3.24
C GLU A 78 -4.25 -23.83 3.77
N PRO A 79 -3.96 -22.74 3.04
CA PRO A 79 -4.01 -21.36 3.54
C PRO A 79 -5.36 -20.94 4.15
N LYS A 80 -5.29 -20.03 5.14
CA LYS A 80 -6.41 -19.61 5.99
C LYS A 80 -7.43 -18.79 5.18
N LYS A 81 -8.61 -19.35 4.90
CA LYS A 81 -9.69 -18.68 4.19
C LYS A 81 -10.57 -17.91 5.17
N ILE A 82 -10.97 -16.70 4.79
CA ILE A 82 -11.84 -15.81 5.57
C ILE A 82 -13.17 -15.70 4.84
N VAL A 83 -14.29 -15.85 5.55
CA VAL A 83 -15.62 -15.65 4.99
C VAL A 83 -16.05 -14.21 5.19
N ARG A 84 -16.36 -13.53 4.09
CA ARG A 84 -17.09 -12.26 4.10
C ARG A 84 -18.52 -12.53 3.64
N LEU A 85 -19.50 -12.12 4.44
CA LEU A 85 -20.89 -12.08 4.01
C LEU A 85 -21.20 -10.71 3.42
N THR A 86 -21.50 -10.71 2.13
CA THR A 86 -22.27 -9.64 1.48
C THR A 86 -23.70 -10.14 1.29
N SER A 87 -24.66 -9.22 1.24
CA SER A 87 -26.12 -9.45 1.37
C SER A 87 -26.76 -10.53 0.47
N SER A 88 -26.03 -11.09 -0.50
CA SER A 88 -26.53 -12.13 -1.40
C SER A 88 -25.53 -13.26 -1.73
N GLN A 89 -24.28 -13.23 -1.28
CA GLN A 89 -23.27 -14.25 -1.63
C GLN A 89 -22.22 -14.46 -0.53
N LEU A 90 -21.86 -15.73 -0.33
CA LEU A 90 -20.84 -16.22 0.60
C LEU A 90 -19.52 -16.32 -0.17
N GLN A 91 -18.63 -15.33 -0.02
CA GLN A 91 -17.33 -15.33 -0.68
C GLN A 91 -16.24 -15.81 0.29
N LEU A 92 -15.45 -16.80 -0.13
CA LEU A 92 -14.22 -17.22 0.56
C LEU A 92 -13.06 -16.33 0.08
N GLU A 93 -12.51 -15.54 1.00
CA GLU A 93 -11.39 -14.63 0.78
C GLU A 93 -10.09 -15.25 1.32
N GLU A 94 -9.08 -15.39 0.47
CA GLU A 94 -7.73 -15.78 0.87
C GLU A 94 -6.95 -14.50 1.21
N ILE A 95 -7.21 -13.93 2.39
CA ILE A 95 -6.58 -12.66 2.82
C ILE A 95 -5.26 -12.91 3.59
N SER A 96 -4.93 -14.16 3.93
CA SER A 96 -3.75 -14.49 4.74
C SER A 96 -2.44 -13.93 4.20
N ASP A 97 -2.36 -13.75 2.89
CA ASP A 97 -1.07 -13.59 2.25
C ASP A 97 -0.57 -12.14 2.16
N THR A 98 -1.48 -11.16 2.27
CA THR A 98 -1.11 -9.73 2.26
C THR A 98 -1.26 -9.08 3.63
N LEU A 99 -1.87 -9.77 4.61
CA LEU A 99 -2.03 -9.22 5.95
C LEU A 99 -0.68 -9.15 6.66
N TYR A 100 -0.27 -7.93 6.96
CA TYR A 100 0.93 -7.71 7.73
C TYR A 100 0.72 -8.09 9.19
N THR A 101 1.74 -8.75 9.76
CA THR A 101 1.89 -8.94 11.21
C THR A 101 3.31 -8.57 11.59
N ARG A 102 3.44 -7.67 12.57
CA ARG A 102 4.77 -7.37 13.14
C ARG A 102 5.17 -8.55 14.03
N PRO A 103 6.33 -9.20 13.81
CA PRO A 103 6.83 -10.19 14.75
C PRO A 103 7.15 -9.52 16.08
N SER A 104 6.96 -10.23 17.18
CA SER A 104 7.35 -9.71 18.49
C SER A 104 8.87 -9.54 18.57
N LEU A 105 9.34 -8.53 19.31
CA LEU A 105 10.77 -8.32 19.61
C LEU A 105 11.40 -9.61 20.19
N VAL A 106 10.64 -10.36 20.99
CA VAL A 106 11.06 -11.66 21.55
C VAL A 106 11.26 -12.71 20.45
N TYR A 107 10.44 -12.73 19.40
CA TYR A 107 10.61 -13.63 18.26
C TYR A 107 11.86 -13.29 17.44
N GLU A 108 12.19 -12.01 17.26
CA GLU A 108 13.40 -11.60 16.54
C GLU A 108 14.67 -11.91 17.34
N VAL A 109 14.66 -11.66 18.66
CA VAL A 109 15.74 -12.04 19.55
C VAL A 109 15.88 -13.57 19.60
N SER A 110 14.78 -14.33 19.71
CA SER A 110 14.86 -15.79 19.72
C SER A 110 15.36 -16.36 18.39
N LYS A 111 14.96 -15.78 17.25
CA LYS A 111 15.47 -16.20 15.93
C LYS A 111 16.96 -15.90 15.79
N SER A 112 17.42 -14.72 16.22
CA SER A 112 18.85 -14.38 16.23
C SER A 112 19.65 -15.28 17.18
N THR A 113 19.08 -15.67 18.33
CA THR A 113 19.69 -16.60 19.28
C THR A 113 19.73 -18.02 18.71
N VAL A 114 18.66 -18.49 18.06
CA VAL A 114 18.59 -19.81 17.41
C VAL A 114 19.51 -19.89 16.19
N GLU A 115 19.66 -18.82 15.41
CA GLU A 115 20.62 -18.75 14.31
C GLU A 115 22.07 -18.72 14.82
N ARG A 116 22.36 -18.02 15.94
CA ARG A 116 23.67 -18.09 16.62
C ARG A 116 23.96 -19.48 17.18
N LEU A 117 22.99 -20.13 17.82
CA LEU A 117 23.13 -21.49 18.34
C LEU A 117 23.30 -22.54 17.22
N LYS A 118 22.73 -22.31 16.01
CA LYS A 118 23.00 -23.16 14.84
C LYS A 118 24.41 -22.99 14.27
N VAL A 119 24.97 -21.78 14.35
CA VAL A 119 26.34 -21.49 13.92
C VAL A 119 27.38 -21.98 14.95
N GLU A 120 27.05 -21.92 16.24
CA GLU A 120 27.93 -22.44 17.31
C GLU A 120 27.82 -23.95 17.52
N GLY A 121 26.72 -24.58 17.10
CA GLY A 121 26.51 -26.03 17.18
C GLY A 121 27.21 -26.86 16.09
N THR A 122 27.95 -26.25 15.16
CA THR A 122 28.65 -26.96 14.07
C THR A 122 30.13 -27.26 14.35
N SER A 123 30.62 -27.02 15.58
CA SER A 123 32.04 -27.22 15.94
C SER A 123 32.26 -27.98 17.26
N SER A 124 31.53 -29.07 17.52
CA SER A 124 31.96 -30.10 18.49
C SER A 124 31.13 -31.38 18.32
N GLY A 125 31.81 -32.49 18.05
CA GLY A 125 31.19 -33.79 17.76
C GLY A 125 30.77 -34.61 18.97
N SER A 126 29.88 -35.56 18.67
CA SER A 126 29.42 -36.74 19.44
C SER A 126 28.32 -36.51 20.49
N GLY A 127 27.22 -37.28 20.34
CA GLY A 127 26.15 -37.40 21.35
C GLY A 127 24.76 -37.62 20.76
N SER A 128 24.44 -38.88 20.44
CA SER A 128 23.15 -39.38 19.92
C SER A 128 21.97 -39.16 20.89
N SER A 129 20.83 -38.70 20.38
CA SER A 129 19.51 -39.38 20.42
C SER A 129 18.35 -38.37 20.33
N MET A 130 17.25 -38.77 19.70
CA MET A 130 16.03 -38.00 19.41
C MET A 130 16.13 -37.02 18.24
N ILE A 131 16.05 -37.52 17.00
CA ILE A 131 15.17 -37.05 15.90
C ILE A 131 15.30 -38.14 14.82
N GLN A 132 14.58 -39.23 15.02
CA GLN A 132 14.36 -40.20 13.96
C GLN A 132 12.97 -40.79 14.13
N SER A 133 11.96 -39.97 13.85
CA SER A 133 10.57 -40.39 13.63
C SER A 133 9.76 -39.19 13.16
N CYS A 134 9.73 -38.91 11.85
CA CYS A 134 8.50 -38.65 11.09
C CYS A 134 8.80 -38.39 9.60
N GLU A 135 9.50 -39.31 8.94
CA GLU A 135 9.47 -39.40 7.48
C GLU A 135 9.00 -40.79 7.12
N LYS A 136 7.68 -40.93 6.99
CA LYS A 136 6.99 -41.95 6.19
C LYS A 136 5.49 -41.71 6.30
N ILE A 137 4.88 -41.31 5.19
CA ILE A 137 3.70 -41.96 4.57
C ILE A 137 3.16 -41.00 3.49
N LYS A 138 3.49 -41.29 2.23
CA LYS A 138 2.68 -40.94 1.06
C LYS A 138 1.92 -42.21 0.66
N LYS A 139 0.58 -42.18 0.68
CA LYS A 139 -0.28 -42.76 -0.38
C LYS A 139 -1.78 -42.47 -0.17
N ARG A 140 -2.36 -41.84 -1.21
CA ARG A 140 -3.75 -41.87 -1.74
C ARG A 140 -4.94 -42.02 -0.78
N ARG A 141 -5.84 -41.04 -0.84
CA ARG A 141 -7.30 -41.28 -0.90
C ARG A 141 -8.02 -40.08 -1.52
N THR A 142 -8.80 -40.32 -2.57
CA THR A 142 -9.77 -39.38 -3.12
C THR A 142 -10.90 -39.26 -2.10
N VAL A 143 -11.06 -38.09 -1.46
CA VAL A 143 -12.14 -37.85 -0.49
C VAL A 143 -12.95 -36.65 -0.96
N ARG A 144 -14.25 -36.90 -1.14
CA ARG A 144 -15.29 -35.89 -1.38
C ARG A 144 -15.35 -35.00 -0.15
N SER A 145 -15.02 -33.72 -0.27
CA SER A 145 -15.01 -32.76 0.84
C SER A 145 -16.44 -32.37 1.21
N THR A 146 -16.98 -32.94 2.29
CA THR A 146 -18.23 -32.50 2.90
C THR A 146 -17.91 -31.41 3.93
N PHE A 147 -18.42 -30.20 3.71
CA PHE A 147 -18.23 -29.05 4.60
C PHE A 147 -19.26 -29.09 5.73
N THR A 148 -18.81 -29.23 6.98
CA THR A 148 -19.71 -29.20 8.15
C THR A 148 -19.68 -27.80 8.77
N ILE A 149 -20.72 -27.00 8.48
CA ILE A 149 -20.93 -25.71 9.16
C ILE A 149 -21.46 -26.02 10.56
N ASN A 150 -20.73 -25.59 11.59
CA ASN A 150 -21.18 -25.68 12.98
C ASN A 150 -22.46 -24.84 13.16
N SER A 151 -23.50 -25.38 13.81
CA SER A 151 -24.78 -24.70 14.03
C SER A 151 -24.63 -23.36 14.77
N THR A 152 -23.61 -23.19 15.61
CA THR A 152 -23.30 -21.92 16.27
C THR A 152 -22.87 -20.84 15.27
N ILE A 153 -22.22 -21.22 14.17
CA ILE A 153 -21.88 -20.30 13.08
C ILE A 153 -23.16 -19.89 12.34
N VAL A 154 -24.10 -20.81 12.11
CA VAL A 154 -25.40 -20.50 11.50
C VAL A 154 -26.21 -19.54 12.36
N GLU A 155 -26.21 -19.70 13.69
CA GLU A 155 -26.89 -18.79 14.62
C GLU A 155 -26.20 -17.41 14.69
N MET A 156 -24.86 -17.35 14.68
CA MET A 156 -24.13 -16.07 14.55
C MET A 156 -24.41 -15.35 13.22
N LEU A 157 -24.62 -16.12 12.15
CA LEU A 157 -25.00 -15.61 10.83
C LEU A 157 -26.44 -15.10 10.82
N GLN A 158 -27.38 -15.82 11.46
CA GLN A 158 -28.79 -15.42 11.57
C GLN A 158 -28.99 -14.20 12.48
N GLY A 159 -28.24 -14.08 13.58
CA GLY A 159 -28.27 -12.91 14.46
C GLY A 159 -27.79 -11.61 13.81
N ARG A 160 -26.92 -11.70 12.79
CA ARG A 160 -26.46 -10.55 11.99
C ARG A 160 -27.32 -10.23 10.77
N ILE A 161 -28.17 -11.15 10.31
CA ILE A 161 -29.13 -10.90 9.22
C ILE A 161 -30.27 -9.96 9.70
N GLY A 162 -30.51 -9.88 11.01
CA GLY A 162 -31.58 -9.06 11.62
C GLY A 162 -31.18 -7.65 12.09
N GLY A 163 -29.95 -7.19 11.90
CA GLY A 163 -29.49 -5.87 12.38
C GLY A 163 -29.30 -4.87 11.25
N GLN A 164 -29.91 -3.68 11.37
CA GLN A 164 -29.79 -2.53 10.47
C GLN A 164 -28.40 -2.37 9.82
N GLN A 165 -28.35 -2.12 8.51
CA GLN A 165 -27.16 -1.58 7.84
C GLN A 165 -26.77 -0.27 8.54
N SER A 166 -25.86 -0.35 9.51
CA SER A 166 -25.38 0.83 10.21
C SER A 166 -24.57 1.65 9.22
N LEU A 167 -25.00 2.90 9.01
CA LEU A 167 -24.19 3.88 8.28
C LEU A 167 -22.77 3.86 8.88
N PRO A 168 -21.71 3.80 8.07
CA PRO A 168 -20.35 3.73 8.59
C PRO A 168 -20.07 4.97 9.45
N ILE A 169 -19.89 4.75 10.75
CA ILE A 169 -19.63 5.80 11.73
C ILE A 169 -18.12 6.10 11.72
N PRO A 170 -17.71 7.36 11.46
CA PRO A 170 -16.31 7.77 11.60
C PRO A 170 -15.81 7.55 13.03
N ARG A 171 -14.52 7.24 13.21
CA ARG A 171 -13.93 7.11 14.56
C ARG A 171 -13.87 8.47 15.24
N TRP A 172 -13.84 8.48 16.57
CA TRP A 172 -13.68 9.73 17.33
C TRP A 172 -12.38 10.48 16.98
N SER A 173 -11.36 9.75 16.53
CA SER A 173 -10.07 10.30 16.10
C SER A 173 -10.06 10.82 14.66
N ASP A 174 -11.11 10.57 13.89
CA ASP A 174 -11.21 11.01 12.50
C ASP A 174 -11.74 12.45 12.40
N CYS A 175 -11.58 13.05 11.22
CA CYS A 175 -12.13 14.37 10.93
C CYS A 175 -13.64 14.27 10.62
N ASP A 176 -14.44 15.15 11.21
CA ASP A 176 -15.90 15.21 11.11
C ASP A 176 -16.39 16.23 10.05
N CYS A 177 -15.48 16.91 9.35
CA CYS A 177 -15.85 17.93 8.39
C CYS A 177 -16.59 17.35 7.18
N LYS A 178 -17.48 18.15 6.56
CA LYS A 178 -18.32 17.72 5.43
C LYS A 178 -17.55 17.10 4.26
N THR A 179 -16.32 17.55 4.01
CA THR A 179 -15.46 16.98 2.94
C THR A 179 -14.92 15.61 3.33
N CYS A 180 -14.48 15.43 4.58
CA CYS A 180 -13.96 14.17 5.09
C CYS A 180 -15.05 13.10 5.24
N THR A 181 -16.28 13.53 5.54
CA THR A 181 -17.43 12.67 5.78
C THR A 181 -18.43 12.63 4.61
N SER A 182 -18.13 13.26 3.47
CA SER A 182 -19.07 13.31 2.32
C SER A 182 -19.52 11.93 1.82
N TRP A 183 -18.69 10.91 2.06
CA TRP A 183 -18.95 9.52 1.71
C TRP A 183 -19.93 8.83 2.67
N THR A 184 -20.14 9.33 3.89
CA THR A 184 -21.07 8.70 4.86
C THR A 184 -22.53 9.01 4.54
N SER A 185 -22.80 10.13 3.86
CA SER A 185 -24.15 10.55 3.47
C SER A 185 -24.67 9.83 2.23
N SER A 186 -23.81 9.09 1.53
CA SER A 186 -24.13 8.41 0.29
C SER A 186 -23.82 6.94 0.51
N CYS A 187 -24.82 6.04 0.42
CA CYS A 187 -24.63 4.59 0.47
C CYS A 187 -23.81 4.04 -0.73
N LYS A 188 -22.97 4.85 -1.36
CA LYS A 188 -22.13 4.46 -2.48
C LYS A 188 -20.99 3.61 -1.96
N GLU A 189 -21.08 2.32 -2.22
CA GLU A 189 -19.98 1.36 -2.14
C GLU A 189 -18.95 1.56 -3.26
N THR A 190 -18.78 2.80 -3.76
CA THR A 190 -17.90 3.14 -4.87
C THR A 190 -16.92 4.24 -4.48
N LEU A 191 -15.76 4.24 -5.15
CA LEU A 191 -14.73 5.26 -5.05
C LEU A 191 -15.22 6.57 -5.65
N PHE A 192 -14.64 7.67 -5.17
CA PHE A 192 -14.73 8.94 -5.85
C PHE A 192 -13.91 8.88 -7.15
N VAL A 193 -14.57 9.12 -8.29
CA VAL A 193 -13.96 9.10 -9.62
C VAL A 193 -14.14 10.45 -10.29
N LYS A 194 -13.03 11.05 -10.71
CA LYS A 194 -13.01 12.22 -11.60
C LYS A 194 -12.91 11.78 -13.05
N THR A 195 -13.90 12.15 -13.83
CA THR A 195 -13.95 11.92 -15.28
C THR A 195 -13.63 13.19 -16.06
N ASP A 196 -12.86 13.06 -17.14
CA ASP A 196 -12.62 14.11 -18.15
C ASP A 196 -12.46 13.47 -19.53
N GLY A 197 -12.45 14.30 -20.58
CA GLY A 197 -12.32 13.85 -21.96
C GLY A 197 -13.64 13.39 -22.58
N ALA A 198 -13.57 12.36 -23.42
CA ALA A 198 -14.70 11.90 -24.22
C ALA A 198 -15.77 11.25 -23.35
N LYS A 199 -17.04 11.64 -23.51
CA LYS A 199 -18.15 11.13 -22.70
C LYS A 199 -18.78 9.88 -23.34
N ASP A 200 -19.50 10.09 -24.45
CA ASP A 200 -20.36 9.05 -25.04
C ASP A 200 -19.71 8.31 -26.22
N ASN A 201 -18.75 8.94 -26.91
CA ASN A 201 -18.05 8.40 -28.09
C ASN A 201 -16.54 8.22 -27.85
N ALA A 202 -16.16 7.85 -26.61
CA ALA A 202 -14.78 7.55 -26.29
C ALA A 202 -14.31 6.34 -27.09
N GLN A 203 -13.16 6.46 -27.76
CA GLN A 203 -12.53 5.35 -28.47
C GLN A 203 -11.82 4.42 -27.47
N GLU A 204 -11.16 5.00 -26.47
CA GLU A 204 -10.38 4.27 -25.48
C GLU A 204 -10.47 4.91 -24.10
N ASP A 205 -10.26 4.09 -23.07
CA ASP A 205 -10.33 4.48 -21.66
C ASP A 205 -8.93 4.57 -21.05
N VAL A 206 -8.71 5.53 -20.13
CA VAL A 206 -7.44 5.69 -19.41
C VAL A 206 -7.73 5.78 -17.91
N LEU A 207 -7.11 4.90 -17.13
CA LEU A 207 -7.21 4.85 -15.67
C LEU A 207 -5.94 5.41 -15.02
N PHE A 208 -6.10 6.44 -14.20
CA PHE A 208 -5.07 7.07 -13.40
C PHE A 208 -5.19 6.63 -11.93
N ILE A 209 -4.11 6.05 -11.39
CA ILE A 209 -4.04 5.52 -10.02
C ILE A 209 -2.96 6.30 -9.25
N HIS A 210 -3.36 7.00 -8.18
CA HIS A 210 -2.43 7.79 -7.37
C HIS A 210 -1.59 6.93 -6.41
N GLY A 211 -0.53 7.54 -5.86
CA GLY A 211 0.35 6.94 -4.86
C GLY A 211 -0.18 7.00 -3.42
N PHE A 212 0.64 6.60 -2.47
CA PHE A 212 0.30 6.63 -1.04
C PHE A 212 0.10 8.08 -0.55
N ILE A 213 -0.89 8.32 0.33
CA ILE A 213 -1.21 9.65 0.90
C ILE A 213 -1.37 10.70 -0.21
N SER A 214 -2.22 10.39 -1.19
CA SER A 214 -2.51 11.23 -2.36
C SER A 214 -3.98 11.10 -2.76
N SER A 215 -4.37 11.71 -3.88
CA SER A 215 -5.73 11.66 -4.43
C SER A 215 -5.72 11.82 -5.95
N SER A 216 -6.87 11.59 -6.59
CA SER A 216 -7.15 11.88 -8.00
C SER A 216 -6.77 13.31 -8.39
N ALA A 217 -6.82 14.25 -7.44
CA ALA A 217 -6.45 15.64 -7.66
C ALA A 217 -5.01 15.81 -8.15
N PHE A 218 -4.10 14.89 -7.78
CA PHE A 218 -2.75 14.87 -8.33
C PHE A 218 -2.77 14.83 -9.87
N TRP A 219 -3.60 13.99 -10.46
CA TRP A 219 -3.71 13.84 -11.91
C TRP A 219 -4.60 14.91 -12.55
N THR A 220 -5.71 15.27 -11.93
CA THR A 220 -6.65 16.24 -12.51
C THR A 220 -6.10 17.66 -12.51
N GLU A 221 -5.22 18.00 -11.57
CA GLU A 221 -4.60 19.33 -11.52
C GLU A 221 -3.27 19.39 -12.29
N THR A 222 -2.62 18.25 -12.50
CA THR A 222 -1.34 18.21 -13.25
C THR A 222 -1.51 17.84 -14.71
N LEU A 223 -2.20 16.75 -15.05
CA LEU A 223 -2.20 16.21 -16.41
C LEU A 223 -3.43 16.61 -17.20
N TYR A 224 -4.62 16.54 -16.61
CA TYR A 224 -5.86 16.77 -17.33
C TYR A 224 -5.91 18.13 -18.06
N PRO A 225 -5.41 19.24 -17.49
CA PRO A 225 -5.39 20.54 -18.17
C PRO A 225 -4.39 20.61 -19.33
N ASN A 226 -3.44 19.67 -19.38
CA ASN A 226 -2.33 19.67 -20.34
C ASN A 226 -2.52 18.71 -21.52
N PHE A 227 -3.57 17.88 -21.50
CA PHE A 227 -3.92 17.04 -22.66
C PHE A 227 -4.49 17.87 -23.81
N SER A 228 -4.12 17.50 -25.03
CA SER A 228 -4.58 18.14 -26.25
C SER A 228 -6.09 17.96 -26.45
N LYS A 229 -6.71 18.88 -27.21
CA LYS A 229 -8.14 18.77 -27.57
C LYS A 229 -8.43 17.44 -28.29
N SER A 230 -7.51 16.98 -29.13
CA SER A 230 -7.63 15.70 -29.84
C SER A 230 -7.61 14.51 -28.89
N ALA A 231 -6.73 14.52 -27.88
CA ALA A 231 -6.71 13.49 -26.86
C ALA A 231 -8.02 13.50 -26.06
N LYS A 232 -8.47 14.67 -25.61
CA LYS A 232 -9.74 14.81 -24.88
C LYS A 232 -10.98 14.41 -25.69
N SER A 233 -10.93 14.44 -27.02
CA SER A 233 -12.04 13.95 -27.85
C SER A 233 -12.01 12.44 -28.10
N LYS A 234 -10.86 11.78 -27.91
CA LYS A 234 -10.67 10.34 -28.18
C LYS A 234 -10.69 9.49 -26.93
N TYR A 235 -10.07 9.98 -25.85
CA TYR A 235 -9.85 9.24 -24.62
C TYR A 235 -10.83 9.69 -23.53
N ARG A 236 -11.38 8.72 -22.79
CA ARG A 236 -12.11 8.96 -21.54
C ARG A 236 -11.17 8.72 -20.37
N LEU A 237 -10.97 9.75 -19.57
CA LEU A 237 -9.96 9.78 -18.52
C LEU A 237 -10.61 9.58 -17.14
N PHE A 238 -10.16 8.59 -16.40
CA PHE A 238 -10.63 8.26 -15.05
C PHE A 238 -9.51 8.44 -14.03
N ALA A 239 -9.68 9.35 -13.07
CA ALA A 239 -8.78 9.46 -11.92
C ALA A 239 -9.55 9.09 -10.66
N VAL A 240 -9.08 8.07 -9.95
CA VAL A 240 -9.76 7.54 -8.75
C VAL A 240 -9.09 8.06 -7.49
N ASP A 241 -9.87 8.36 -6.45
CA ASP A 241 -9.37 8.38 -5.08
C ASP A 241 -9.42 6.94 -4.55
N LEU A 242 -8.30 6.40 -4.08
CA LEU A 242 -8.23 5.03 -3.55
C LEU A 242 -9.05 4.88 -2.26
N LEU A 243 -9.45 3.64 -1.96
CA LEU A 243 -10.19 3.31 -0.73
C LEU A 243 -9.41 3.83 0.49
N GLY A 244 -10.04 4.64 1.33
CA GLY A 244 -9.38 5.25 2.49
C GLY A 244 -8.74 6.63 2.26
N PHE A 245 -8.68 7.10 1.01
CA PHE A 245 -8.00 8.34 0.62
C PHE A 245 -8.95 9.30 -0.10
N GLY A 246 -8.56 10.57 -0.16
CA GLY A 246 -9.32 11.61 -0.85
C GLY A 246 -10.77 11.66 -0.38
N ARG A 247 -11.70 11.73 -1.31
CA ARG A 247 -13.15 11.75 -1.07
C ARG A 247 -13.80 10.37 -1.10
N SER A 248 -13.00 9.32 -1.30
CA SER A 248 -13.49 7.94 -1.27
C SER A 248 -13.86 7.47 0.14
N PRO A 249 -14.68 6.40 0.24
CA PRO A 249 -15.07 5.81 1.51
C PRO A 249 -13.87 5.44 2.40
N LYS A 250 -14.04 5.58 3.72
CA LYS A 250 -13.00 5.24 4.72
C LYS A 250 -13.59 4.31 5.79
N PRO A 251 -14.12 3.14 5.39
CA PRO A 251 -14.74 2.19 6.30
C PRO A 251 -13.79 1.80 7.45
N THR A 252 -14.34 1.74 8.65
CA THR A 252 -13.59 1.42 9.87
C THR A 252 -13.31 -0.07 10.03
N ASP A 253 -14.09 -0.91 9.33
CA ASP A 253 -14.03 -2.36 9.28
C ASP A 253 -13.21 -2.92 8.10
N SER A 254 -12.73 -2.06 7.19
CA SER A 254 -11.84 -2.48 6.10
C SER A 254 -10.41 -2.70 6.59
N LEU A 255 -9.79 -3.76 6.04
CA LEU A 255 -8.38 -4.07 6.22
C LEU A 255 -7.53 -3.49 5.09
N TYR A 256 -8.10 -2.70 4.18
CA TYR A 256 -7.44 -2.04 3.04
C TYR A 256 -6.51 -2.97 2.26
N THR A 257 -6.99 -4.19 2.00
CA THR A 257 -6.20 -5.23 1.35
C THR A 257 -6.03 -4.93 -0.14
N LEU A 258 -5.03 -5.53 -0.79
CA LEU A 258 -4.83 -5.42 -2.24
C LEU A 258 -6.12 -5.75 -3.00
N ARG A 259 -6.79 -6.84 -2.64
CA ARG A 259 -8.05 -7.27 -3.26
C ARG A 259 -9.17 -6.23 -3.07
N GLU A 260 -9.36 -5.72 -1.85
CA GLU A 260 -10.37 -4.69 -1.57
C GLU A 260 -10.16 -3.44 -2.43
N HIS A 261 -8.90 -2.99 -2.61
CA HIS A 261 -8.60 -1.87 -3.51
C HIS A 261 -8.92 -2.18 -4.97
N LEU A 262 -8.57 -3.36 -5.48
CA LEU A 262 -8.87 -3.75 -6.87
C LEU A 262 -10.38 -3.86 -7.12
N ASP A 263 -11.12 -4.54 -6.23
CA ASP A 263 -12.56 -4.71 -6.36
C ASP A 263 -13.28 -3.35 -6.33
N MET A 264 -12.82 -2.42 -5.49
CA MET A 264 -13.34 -1.05 -5.48
C MET A 264 -13.04 -0.30 -6.78
N ILE A 265 -11.85 -0.45 -7.38
CA ILE A 265 -11.54 0.15 -8.69
C ILE A 265 -12.46 -0.41 -9.78
N GLU A 266 -12.68 -1.72 -9.80
CA GLU A 266 -13.54 -2.38 -10.79
C GLU A 266 -14.99 -1.90 -10.69
N ARG A 267 -15.57 -1.94 -9.48
CA ARG A 267 -16.95 -1.50 -9.22
C ARG A 267 -17.17 -0.02 -9.47
N SER A 268 -16.12 0.79 -9.37
CA SER A 268 -16.23 2.25 -9.51
C SER A 268 -15.92 2.75 -10.91
N VAL A 269 -15.14 2.00 -11.68
CA VAL A 269 -14.68 2.42 -13.00
C VAL A 269 -15.03 1.38 -14.07
N LEU A 270 -14.58 0.14 -13.95
CA LEU A 270 -14.69 -0.80 -15.06
C LEU A 270 -16.14 -1.22 -15.32
N GLU A 271 -16.89 -1.54 -14.26
CA GLU A 271 -18.28 -2.02 -14.38
C GLU A 271 -19.25 -0.90 -14.81
N PRO A 272 -19.30 0.29 -14.15
CA PRO A 272 -20.31 1.29 -14.46
C PRO A 272 -20.10 1.93 -15.84
N TYR A 273 -18.84 2.09 -16.24
CA TYR A 273 -18.48 2.70 -17.52
C TYR A 273 -18.27 1.66 -18.64
N LYS A 274 -18.51 0.37 -18.36
CA LYS A 274 -18.41 -0.76 -19.29
C LYS A 274 -17.06 -0.79 -20.03
N VAL A 275 -15.98 -0.55 -19.29
CA VAL A 275 -14.63 -0.46 -19.82
C VAL A 275 -14.18 -1.85 -20.28
N LYS A 276 -13.95 -2.02 -21.59
CA LYS A 276 -13.50 -3.29 -22.17
C LYS A 276 -11.98 -3.41 -22.28
N GLY A 277 -11.33 -2.28 -22.56
CA GLY A 277 -9.88 -2.18 -22.63
C GLY A 277 -9.41 -0.76 -22.35
N PHE A 278 -8.30 -0.63 -21.64
CA PHE A 278 -7.88 0.63 -21.04
C PHE A 278 -6.36 0.73 -20.91
N HIS A 279 -5.88 1.97 -20.88
CA HIS A 279 -4.51 2.31 -20.49
C HIS A 279 -4.44 2.55 -19.00
N ILE A 280 -3.33 2.19 -18.37
CA ILE A 280 -3.11 2.46 -16.94
C ILE A 280 -1.94 3.43 -16.79
N VAL A 281 -2.13 4.47 -16.00
CA VAL A 281 -1.08 5.38 -15.55
C VAL A 281 -1.08 5.37 -14.02
N ALA A 282 0.02 4.96 -13.41
CA ALA A 282 0.06 4.76 -11.97
C ALA A 282 1.35 5.28 -11.35
N HIS A 283 1.26 5.80 -10.12
CA HIS A 283 2.40 6.35 -9.39
C HIS A 283 2.62 5.63 -8.07
N SER A 284 3.88 5.30 -7.76
CA SER A 284 4.31 4.77 -6.46
C SER A 284 3.50 3.53 -6.05
N LEU A 285 2.83 3.55 -4.90
CA LEU A 285 1.85 2.54 -4.46
C LEU A 285 0.87 2.11 -5.55
N GLY A 286 0.37 3.07 -6.35
CA GLY A 286 -0.54 2.81 -7.45
C GLY A 286 0.05 1.85 -8.48
N CYS A 287 1.38 1.78 -8.63
CA CYS A 287 2.04 0.82 -9.53
C CYS A 287 1.83 -0.63 -9.08
N ILE A 288 1.77 -0.90 -7.76
CA ILE A 288 1.46 -2.24 -7.24
C ILE A 288 0.04 -2.63 -7.63
N LEU A 289 -0.92 -1.70 -7.45
CA LEU A 289 -2.31 -1.90 -7.86
C LEU A 289 -2.43 -2.08 -9.37
N ALA A 290 -1.70 -1.30 -10.15
CA ALA A 290 -1.69 -1.37 -11.61
C ALA A 290 -1.16 -2.72 -12.12
N LEU A 291 -0.08 -3.23 -11.53
CA LEU A 291 0.45 -4.56 -11.86
C LEU A 291 -0.57 -5.65 -11.50
N ALA A 292 -1.18 -5.59 -10.32
CA ALA A 292 -2.18 -6.57 -9.92
C ALA A 292 -3.45 -6.52 -10.80
N LEU A 293 -3.90 -5.32 -11.19
CA LEU A 293 -5.02 -5.12 -12.12
C LEU A 293 -4.67 -5.65 -13.52
N ALA A 294 -3.44 -5.46 -13.98
CA ALA A 294 -2.94 -5.99 -15.24
C ALA A 294 -2.91 -7.52 -15.26
N VAL A 295 -2.48 -8.16 -14.16
CA VAL A 295 -2.52 -9.63 -14.02
C VAL A 295 -3.96 -10.16 -13.98
N LYS A 296 -4.89 -9.41 -13.36
CA LYS A 296 -6.32 -9.76 -13.30
C LYS A 296 -7.01 -9.61 -14.67
N HIS A 297 -6.63 -8.61 -15.46
CA HIS A 297 -7.23 -8.28 -16.77
C HIS A 297 -6.21 -8.18 -17.92
N PRO A 298 -5.45 -9.25 -18.22
CA PRO A 298 -4.32 -9.17 -19.15
C PRO A 298 -4.73 -8.89 -20.59
N GLY A 299 -5.96 -9.24 -20.97
CA GLY A 299 -6.52 -8.94 -22.30
C GLY A 299 -7.12 -7.54 -22.45
N SER A 300 -7.32 -6.82 -21.34
CA SER A 300 -7.94 -5.49 -21.35
C SER A 300 -6.91 -4.35 -21.25
N VAL A 301 -5.69 -4.61 -20.79
CA VAL A 301 -4.68 -3.56 -20.65
C VAL A 301 -3.99 -3.25 -21.98
N LYS A 302 -4.24 -2.05 -22.51
CA LYS A 302 -3.69 -1.57 -23.79
C LYS A 302 -2.30 -0.96 -23.67
N SER A 303 -2.00 -0.31 -22.54
CA SER A 303 -0.63 0.09 -22.18
C SER A 303 -0.52 0.29 -20.66
N LEU A 304 0.71 0.17 -20.14
CA LEU A 304 1.01 0.30 -18.72
C LEU A 304 2.12 1.32 -18.49
N THR A 305 1.79 2.45 -17.87
CA THR A 305 2.74 3.49 -17.49
C THR A 305 2.92 3.52 -15.98
N LEU A 306 4.13 3.23 -15.51
CA LEU A 306 4.48 3.15 -14.08
C LEU A 306 5.43 4.28 -13.71
N LEU A 307 5.09 5.07 -12.70
CA LEU A 307 5.93 6.14 -12.19
C LEU A 307 6.48 5.73 -10.83
N ALA A 308 7.80 5.61 -10.72
CA ALA A 308 8.49 5.16 -9.50
C ALA A 308 7.89 3.87 -8.88
N PRO A 309 7.87 2.73 -9.60
CA PRO A 309 7.34 1.48 -9.06
C PRO A 309 8.22 0.95 -7.91
N PRO A 310 7.67 0.67 -6.71
CA PRO A 310 8.42 0.09 -5.59
C PRO A 310 8.64 -1.41 -5.81
N TYR A 311 9.82 -1.80 -6.29
CA TYR A 311 10.20 -3.22 -6.42
C TYR A 311 11.61 -3.48 -5.88
N PHE A 312 11.64 -4.10 -4.71
CA PHE A 312 12.86 -4.47 -4.00
C PHE A 312 12.97 -6.00 -3.98
N PRO A 313 13.78 -6.62 -4.86
CA PRO A 313 13.97 -8.07 -4.86
C PRO A 313 14.61 -8.49 -3.53
N PRO A 314 13.97 -9.36 -2.74
CA PRO A 314 14.50 -9.81 -1.47
C PRO A 314 15.65 -10.80 -1.66
N PRO A 315 16.69 -10.78 -0.80
CA PRO A 315 17.68 -11.83 -0.75
C PRO A 315 17.05 -13.21 -0.46
N LYS A 316 17.67 -14.27 -0.98
CA LYS A 316 17.21 -15.65 -0.73
C LYS A 316 17.17 -15.94 0.78
N GLY A 317 16.03 -16.42 1.27
CA GLY A 317 15.84 -16.80 2.68
C GLY A 317 15.34 -15.67 3.60
N GLU A 318 15.24 -14.43 3.11
CA GLU A 318 14.69 -13.31 3.87
C GLU A 318 13.18 -13.15 3.61
N ARG A 319 12.41 -12.76 4.65
CA ARG A 319 10.98 -12.46 4.49
C ARG A 319 10.82 -11.16 3.70
N ALA A 320 10.29 -11.25 2.48
CA ALA A 320 10.13 -10.12 1.57
C ALA A 320 9.45 -8.90 2.20
N THR A 321 8.42 -9.11 3.02
CA THR A 321 7.70 -8.06 3.74
C THR A 321 8.59 -7.26 4.70
N GLN A 322 9.44 -7.95 5.48
CA GLN A 322 10.37 -7.28 6.41
C GLN A 322 11.49 -6.56 5.67
N TYR A 323 11.98 -7.18 4.60
CA TYR A 323 13.00 -6.58 3.75
C TYR A 323 12.47 -5.29 3.11
N MET A 324 11.26 -5.32 2.54
CA MET A 324 10.57 -4.15 1.99
C MET A 324 10.44 -3.04 3.03
N MET A 325 9.96 -3.35 4.24
CA MET A 325 9.86 -2.36 5.32
C MET A 325 11.19 -1.69 5.63
N ARG A 326 12.28 -2.46 5.77
CA ARG A 326 13.62 -1.91 6.04
C ARG A 326 14.15 -1.04 4.91
N ARG A 327 13.75 -1.33 3.67
CA ARG A 327 14.16 -0.55 2.48
C ARG A 327 13.36 0.74 2.32
N VAL A 328 12.05 0.68 2.49
CA VAL A 328 11.15 1.84 2.37
C VAL A 328 11.28 2.78 3.57
N ALA A 329 11.54 2.23 4.76
CA ALA A 329 11.56 2.96 6.02
C ALA A 329 12.75 2.52 6.89
N PRO A 330 13.99 2.85 6.48
CA PRO A 330 15.16 2.57 7.29
C PRO A 330 15.12 3.43 8.55
N ARG A 331 15.25 2.82 9.75
CA ARG A 331 15.26 3.50 11.05
C ARG A 331 16.44 4.48 11.18
N ARG A 332 16.29 5.66 10.57
CA ARG A 332 17.28 6.74 10.55
C ARG A 332 16.61 8.07 10.85
N VAL A 333 17.28 8.92 11.62
CA VAL A 333 16.79 10.29 11.91
C VAL A 333 17.09 11.28 10.79
N TRP A 334 18.07 10.96 9.95
CA TRP A 334 18.41 11.73 8.75
C TRP A 334 18.57 10.81 7.52
N PRO A 335 18.07 11.20 6.33
CA PRO A 335 17.32 12.43 6.03
C PRO A 335 15.90 12.44 6.62
N PHE A 336 15.29 13.62 6.76
CA PHE A 336 13.97 13.76 7.40
C PHE A 336 12.85 12.98 6.71
N ILE A 337 12.94 12.80 5.38
CA ILE A 337 11.99 11.98 4.63
C ILE A 337 12.06 10.52 5.10
N ALA A 338 13.26 9.98 5.27
CA ALA A 338 13.46 8.62 5.79
C ALA A 338 13.00 8.49 7.26
N PHE A 339 13.19 9.53 8.07
CA PHE A 339 12.67 9.58 9.44
C PHE A 339 11.14 9.56 9.47
N GLY A 340 10.49 10.38 8.64
CA GLY A 340 9.03 10.40 8.51
C GLY A 340 8.45 9.07 8.01
N ALA A 341 9.08 8.47 7.00
CA ALA A 341 8.73 7.13 6.52
C ALA A 341 8.89 6.08 7.62
N SER A 342 9.93 6.21 8.46
CA SER A 342 10.13 5.33 9.61
C SER A 342 9.05 5.48 10.67
N ILE A 343 8.63 6.71 10.97
CA ILE A 343 7.51 6.92 11.88
C ILE A 343 6.25 6.23 11.36
N ALA A 344 5.92 6.47 10.08
CA ALA A 344 4.74 5.92 9.42
C ALA A 344 4.72 4.38 9.35
N CYS A 345 5.87 3.75 9.12
CA CYS A 345 5.97 2.29 8.97
C CYS A 345 6.13 1.54 10.29
N TRP A 346 6.82 2.09 11.29
CA TRP A 346 7.19 1.34 12.49
C TRP A 346 6.27 1.57 13.70
N TYR A 347 5.52 2.67 13.72
CA TYR A 347 4.83 3.13 14.91
C TYR A 347 3.36 3.48 14.63
N GLU A 348 2.45 2.55 14.93
CA GLU A 348 1.02 2.70 14.64
C GLU A 348 0.41 3.85 15.42
N HIS A 349 0.70 3.90 16.72
CA HIS A 349 0.02 4.81 17.64
C HIS A 349 0.62 6.20 17.57
N ILE A 350 1.93 6.32 17.35
CA ILE A 350 2.54 7.62 16.99
C ILE A 350 1.94 8.13 15.68
N SER A 351 1.83 7.29 14.65
CA SER A 351 1.19 7.67 13.38
C SER A 351 -0.27 8.06 13.55
N ARG A 352 -1.00 7.36 14.43
CA ARG A 352 -2.37 7.72 14.83
C ARG A 352 -2.43 9.08 15.51
N THR A 353 -1.51 9.39 16.42
CA THR A 353 -1.41 10.71 17.05
C THR A 353 -1.12 11.80 16.02
N ILE A 354 -0.21 11.54 15.08
CA ILE A 354 0.10 12.47 13.99
C ILE A 354 -1.16 12.72 13.13
N CYS A 355 -1.89 11.67 12.75
CA CYS A 355 -3.13 11.81 11.99
C CYS A 355 -4.21 12.58 12.79
N LEU A 356 -4.30 12.36 14.10
CA LEU A 356 -5.20 13.10 14.97
C LEU A 356 -4.85 14.59 15.01
N LEU A 357 -3.56 14.94 15.06
CA LEU A 357 -3.13 16.34 15.08
C LEU A 357 -3.26 17.00 13.71
N ILE A 358 -2.97 16.27 12.64
CA ILE A 358 -2.86 16.79 11.29
C ILE A 358 -4.20 16.65 10.54
N CYS A 359 -4.65 15.42 10.31
CA CYS A 359 -5.83 15.14 9.47
C CYS A 359 -7.12 15.66 10.11
N LYS A 360 -7.30 15.49 11.43
CA LYS A 360 -8.48 16.02 12.12
C LYS A 360 -8.55 17.55 12.04
N ASN A 361 -7.41 18.21 12.15
CA ASN A 361 -7.30 19.67 12.14
C ASN A 361 -6.87 20.24 10.77
N HIS A 362 -7.09 19.49 9.67
CA HIS A 362 -6.50 19.83 8.37
C HIS A 362 -6.84 21.25 7.89
N ARG A 363 -8.01 21.80 8.26
CA ARG A 363 -8.45 23.15 7.85
C ARG A 363 -7.54 24.23 8.41
N ILE A 364 -7.06 24.03 9.63
CA ILE A 364 -6.09 24.93 10.28
C ILE A 364 -4.76 24.84 9.55
N TRP A 365 -4.30 23.62 9.26
CA TRP A 365 -3.04 23.40 8.53
C TRP A 365 -3.09 23.95 7.11
N GLU A 366 -4.20 23.79 6.41
CA GLU A 366 -4.41 24.37 5.08
C GLU A 366 -4.35 25.90 5.13
N PHE A 367 -5.01 26.52 6.10
CA PHE A 367 -4.95 27.97 6.33
C PHE A 367 -3.53 28.45 6.63
N LEU A 368 -2.86 27.82 7.60
CA LEU A 368 -1.47 28.17 7.97
C LEU A 368 -0.51 28.00 6.81
N THR A 369 -0.65 26.92 6.04
CA THR A 369 0.18 26.67 4.86
C THR A 369 -0.03 27.74 3.79
N LYS A 370 -1.29 28.11 3.50
CA LYS A 370 -1.61 29.19 2.54
C LYS A 370 -0.98 30.51 2.98
N LEU A 371 -1.04 30.82 4.27
CA LEU A 371 -0.46 32.02 4.86
C LEU A 371 1.08 32.04 4.75
N VAL A 372 1.75 30.97 5.22
CA VAL A 372 3.21 30.86 5.25
C VAL A 372 3.80 30.80 3.84
N THR A 373 3.19 30.01 2.96
CA THR A 373 3.72 29.78 1.61
C THR A 373 3.26 30.81 0.59
N ARG A 374 2.40 31.76 0.98
CA ARG A 374 1.74 32.72 0.08
C ARG A 374 1.10 32.02 -1.13
N ASN A 375 0.40 30.91 -0.90
CA ASN A 375 -0.19 30.04 -1.92
C ASN A 375 0.80 29.42 -2.93
N ARG A 376 2.11 29.35 -2.62
CA ARG A 376 3.10 28.69 -3.49
C ARG A 376 2.98 27.17 -3.48
N ILE A 377 2.61 26.57 -2.33
CA ILE A 377 2.32 25.13 -2.27
C ILE A 377 0.96 24.90 -2.90
N ARG A 378 0.91 23.98 -3.85
CA ARG A 378 -0.31 23.65 -4.59
C ARG A 378 -1.31 22.99 -3.66
N THR A 379 -2.51 23.58 -3.57
CA THR A 379 -3.58 23.17 -2.66
C THR A 379 -3.95 21.70 -2.78
N TYR A 380 -3.88 21.12 -3.99
CA TYR A 380 -4.25 19.72 -4.21
C TYR A 380 -3.28 18.70 -3.59
N LEU A 381 -1.98 19.04 -3.45
CA LEU A 381 -1.02 18.15 -2.77
C LEU A 381 -1.35 18.09 -1.28
N MET A 382 -1.74 19.22 -0.69
CA MET A 382 -2.17 19.29 0.70
C MET A 382 -3.52 18.61 0.93
N GLU A 383 -4.49 18.80 0.02
CA GLU A 383 -5.78 18.08 0.10
C GLU A 383 -5.57 16.57 0.07
N GLY A 384 -4.77 16.05 -0.89
CA GLY A 384 -4.44 14.62 -0.93
C GLY A 384 -3.70 14.12 0.31
N PHE A 385 -2.82 14.95 0.89
CA PHE A 385 -2.04 14.58 2.06
C PHE A 385 -2.86 14.51 3.35
N PHE A 386 -3.86 15.39 3.52
CA PHE A 386 -4.64 15.42 4.76
C PHE A 386 -5.92 14.57 4.74
N LEU A 387 -6.44 14.24 3.56
CA LEU A 387 -7.77 13.64 3.42
C LEU A 387 -7.73 12.10 3.48
N HIS A 388 -7.38 11.58 4.65
CA HIS A 388 -7.30 10.14 4.94
C HIS A 388 -7.43 9.89 6.45
N THR A 389 -7.71 8.65 6.85
CA THR A 389 -7.69 8.25 8.27
C THR A 389 -6.40 7.50 8.60
N HIS A 390 -6.03 7.48 9.88
CA HIS A 390 -4.86 6.70 10.31
C HIS A 390 -5.03 5.21 9.94
N ASN A 391 -6.24 4.68 10.06
CA ASN A 391 -6.57 3.28 9.78
C ASN A 391 -6.32 2.95 8.31
N ALA A 392 -6.82 3.82 7.41
CA ALA A 392 -6.58 3.71 5.98
C ALA A 392 -5.09 3.78 5.62
N ALA A 393 -4.38 4.77 6.18
CA ALA A 393 -2.95 4.97 5.94
C ALA A 393 -2.13 3.74 6.38
N TRP A 394 -2.33 3.32 7.64
CA TRP A 394 -1.59 2.24 8.27
C TRP A 394 -1.81 0.90 7.56
N HIS A 395 -3.07 0.51 7.35
CA HIS A 395 -3.38 -0.76 6.70
C HIS A 395 -3.00 -0.78 5.23
N THR A 396 -3.18 0.32 4.49
CA THR A 396 -2.75 0.38 3.08
C THR A 396 -1.22 0.25 2.95
N LEU A 397 -0.47 0.96 3.78
CA LEU A 397 1.00 0.87 3.81
C LEU A 397 1.46 -0.57 4.09
N HIS A 398 0.90 -1.19 5.12
CA HIS A 398 1.34 -2.50 5.55
C HIS A 398 0.83 -3.63 4.67
N ASN A 399 -0.43 -3.61 4.24
CA ASN A 399 -1.01 -4.70 3.48
C ASN A 399 -0.71 -4.61 1.98
N ILE A 400 -0.43 -3.42 1.44
CA ILE A 400 -0.10 -3.27 0.02
C ILE A 400 1.40 -3.10 -0.17
N ILE A 401 2.03 -2.05 0.37
CA ILE A 401 3.46 -1.78 0.12
C ILE A 401 4.30 -2.93 0.68
N CYS A 402 4.09 -3.28 1.96
CA CYS A 402 4.89 -4.31 2.62
C CYS A 402 4.36 -5.71 2.32
N GLY A 403 3.04 -5.92 2.41
CA GLY A 403 2.38 -7.21 2.23
C GLY A 403 2.55 -7.79 0.83
N THR A 404 2.57 -6.95 -0.21
CA THR A 404 2.71 -7.41 -1.60
C THR A 404 4.17 -7.67 -2.00
N ALA A 405 5.15 -7.33 -1.16
CA ALA A 405 6.57 -7.53 -1.48
C ALA A 405 6.92 -8.98 -1.84
N GLY A 406 6.24 -9.96 -1.25
CA GLY A 406 6.43 -11.39 -1.58
C GLY A 406 5.70 -11.85 -2.85
N LYS A 407 4.80 -11.03 -3.41
CA LYS A 407 3.95 -11.38 -4.56
C LYS A 407 4.28 -10.58 -5.82
N ILE A 408 4.86 -9.39 -5.67
CA ILE A 408 5.14 -8.48 -6.78
C ILE A 408 6.03 -9.14 -7.84
N GLU A 409 6.95 -9.99 -7.41
CA GLU A 409 7.80 -10.82 -8.26
C GLU A 409 6.96 -11.70 -9.22
N GLY A 410 5.95 -12.41 -8.69
CA GLY A 410 5.03 -13.19 -9.52
C GLY A 410 4.15 -12.32 -10.43
N TYR A 411 3.75 -11.12 -10.00
CA TYR A 411 3.02 -10.21 -10.87
C TYR A 411 3.86 -9.70 -12.04
N LEU A 412 5.14 -9.44 -11.81
CA LEU A 412 6.06 -9.04 -12.87
C LEU A 412 6.28 -10.16 -13.89
N ASP A 413 6.37 -11.41 -13.43
CA ASP A 413 6.47 -12.58 -14.31
C ASP A 413 5.18 -12.78 -15.14
N GLU A 414 4.01 -12.70 -14.52
CA GLU A 414 2.73 -12.77 -15.23
C GLU A 414 2.58 -11.64 -16.26
N VAL A 415 3.01 -10.42 -15.92
CA VAL A 415 3.01 -9.28 -16.86
C VAL A 415 4.02 -9.48 -17.99
N LYS A 416 5.18 -10.09 -17.72
CA LYS A 416 6.15 -10.43 -18.75
C LYS A 416 5.56 -11.41 -19.76
N ASP A 417 4.90 -12.46 -19.27
CA ASP A 417 4.51 -13.62 -20.06
C ASP A 417 3.14 -13.44 -20.75
N ARG A 418 2.19 -12.77 -20.10
CA ARG A 418 0.80 -12.67 -20.60
C ARG A 418 0.46 -11.32 -21.23
N LEU A 419 1.06 -10.23 -20.78
CA LEU A 419 0.79 -8.92 -21.39
C LEU A 419 1.65 -8.72 -22.63
N LYS A 420 1.01 -8.26 -23.72
CA LYS A 420 1.70 -7.89 -24.97
C LYS A 420 1.83 -6.37 -25.15
N CYS A 421 1.16 -5.59 -24.31
CA CYS A 421 1.11 -4.13 -24.41
C CYS A 421 2.43 -3.45 -24.09
N HIS A 422 2.63 -2.22 -24.57
CA HIS A 422 3.82 -1.43 -24.21
C HIS A 422 3.85 -1.09 -22.70
N ILE A 423 5.02 -1.21 -22.08
CA ILE A 423 5.25 -0.87 -20.66
C ILE A 423 6.31 0.23 -20.61
N THR A 424 5.96 1.38 -20.04
CA THR A 424 6.88 2.51 -19.86
C THR A 424 7.01 2.84 -18.39
N ILE A 425 8.25 3.01 -17.93
CA ILE A 425 8.56 3.33 -16.54
C ILE A 425 9.23 4.70 -16.49
N TYR A 426 8.72 5.60 -15.66
CA TYR A 426 9.28 6.92 -15.43
C TYR A 426 9.86 6.99 -14.02
N HIS A 427 11.08 7.49 -13.87
CA HIS A 427 11.74 7.56 -12.57
C HIS A 427 12.59 8.83 -12.43
N GLY A 428 12.62 9.41 -11.23
CA GLY A 428 13.45 10.58 -10.91
C GLY A 428 14.77 10.13 -10.30
N LYS A 429 15.91 10.56 -10.82
CA LYS A 429 17.21 10.10 -10.33
C LYS A 429 17.47 10.44 -8.86
N ASP A 430 16.88 11.53 -8.38
CA ASP A 430 17.02 12.05 -7.02
C ASP A 430 15.82 11.67 -6.14
N ASP A 431 15.13 10.57 -6.46
CA ASP A 431 14.05 10.03 -5.64
C ASP A 431 14.61 9.41 -4.35
N GLU A 432 14.47 10.14 -3.24
CA GLU A 432 14.90 9.68 -1.90
C GLU A 432 13.95 8.66 -1.26
N LEU A 433 12.72 8.51 -1.78
CA LEU A 433 11.70 7.59 -1.25
C LEU A 433 11.82 6.21 -1.87
N ILE A 434 11.91 6.17 -3.20
CA ILE A 434 12.04 4.93 -3.96
C ILE A 434 13.28 5.06 -4.83
N PRO A 435 14.35 4.30 -4.57
CA PRO A 435 15.56 4.36 -5.37
C PRO A 435 15.32 3.95 -6.83
N VAL A 436 16.08 4.54 -7.75
CA VAL A 436 15.99 4.29 -9.21
C VAL A 436 16.23 2.83 -9.58
N GLU A 437 17.02 2.12 -8.76
CA GLU A 437 17.27 0.69 -8.88
C GLU A 437 15.97 -0.12 -8.93
N CYS A 438 14.91 0.32 -8.25
CA CYS A 438 13.60 -0.34 -8.33
C CYS A 438 13.07 -0.40 -9.76
N SER A 439 13.25 0.67 -10.55
CA SER A 439 12.81 0.67 -11.96
C SER A 439 13.67 -0.21 -12.84
N TYR A 440 14.98 -0.24 -12.60
CA TYR A 440 15.88 -1.16 -13.29
C TYR A 440 15.62 -2.63 -12.92
N ASN A 441 15.25 -2.92 -11.66
CA ASN A 441 14.85 -4.26 -11.24
C ASN A 441 13.56 -4.72 -11.93
N VAL A 442 12.61 -3.81 -12.16
CA VAL A 442 11.41 -4.12 -12.97
C VAL A 442 11.82 -4.43 -14.40
N GLN A 443 12.70 -3.61 -15.00
CA GLN A 443 13.18 -3.82 -16.36
C GLN A 443 14.00 -5.10 -16.53
N SER A 444 14.82 -5.48 -15.54
CA SER A 444 15.58 -6.74 -15.60
C SER A 444 14.67 -7.96 -15.63
N ARG A 445 13.47 -7.83 -15.04
CA ARG A 445 12.46 -8.89 -15.03
C ARG A 445 11.56 -8.87 -16.26
N ILE A 446 11.24 -7.67 -16.75
CA ILE A 446 10.45 -7.44 -17.96
C ILE A 446 11.35 -6.69 -18.97
N PRO A 447 12.20 -7.40 -19.76
CA PRO A 447 13.18 -6.75 -20.63
C PRO A 447 12.59 -5.80 -21.68
N ARG A 448 11.32 -6.01 -22.04
CA ARG A 448 10.55 -5.15 -22.96
C ARG A 448 10.05 -3.84 -22.34
N ALA A 449 10.19 -3.66 -21.02
CA ALA A 449 9.81 -2.43 -20.34
C ALA A 449 10.83 -1.32 -20.66
N HIS A 450 10.32 -0.16 -21.06
CA HIS A 450 11.16 0.99 -21.37
C HIS A 450 11.28 1.93 -20.16
N VAL A 451 12.47 2.03 -19.59
CA VAL A 451 12.75 2.90 -18.43
C VAL A 451 13.28 4.26 -18.89
N LYS A 452 12.63 5.34 -18.45
CA LYS A 452 13.06 6.73 -18.63
C LYS A 452 13.42 7.32 -17.27
N VAL A 453 14.70 7.64 -17.08
CA VAL A 453 15.21 8.29 -15.86
C VAL A 453 15.43 9.77 -16.12
N PHE A 454 14.97 10.62 -15.20
CA PHE A 454 15.09 12.07 -15.29
C PHE A 454 16.06 12.61 -14.25
N GLU A 455 17.08 13.31 -14.70
CA GLU A 455 18.04 14.03 -13.86
C GLU A 455 17.37 15.19 -13.11
N LYS A 456 17.80 15.48 -11.88
CA LYS A 456 17.28 16.62 -11.09
C LYS A 456 15.78 16.51 -10.84
N LYS A 457 15.28 15.29 -10.67
CA LYS A 457 13.87 14.97 -10.39
C LYS A 457 13.79 13.95 -9.27
N ASP A 458 12.86 14.24 -8.37
CA ASP A 458 12.47 13.42 -7.21
C ASP A 458 11.14 12.69 -7.47
N HIS A 459 10.64 12.03 -6.42
CA HIS A 459 9.41 11.23 -6.42
C HIS A 459 8.16 11.92 -7.01
N ILE A 460 8.06 13.25 -6.90
CA ILE A 460 6.88 14.03 -7.28
C ILE A 460 7.15 14.90 -8.52
N THR A 461 8.35 15.46 -8.62
CA THR A 461 8.75 16.38 -9.69
C THR A 461 8.97 15.69 -11.03
N ILE A 462 9.01 14.35 -11.07
CA ILE A 462 8.87 13.58 -12.31
C ILE A 462 7.62 13.98 -13.11
N VAL A 463 6.55 14.41 -12.41
CA VAL A 463 5.33 15.00 -13.00
C VAL A 463 5.30 16.51 -12.77
N VAL A 464 5.47 16.96 -11.53
CA VAL A 464 5.37 18.38 -11.17
C VAL A 464 6.57 19.15 -11.72
N GLY A 465 6.30 20.09 -12.64
CA GLY A 465 7.33 20.80 -13.40
C GLY A 465 7.59 20.20 -14.78
N ARG A 466 6.97 19.05 -15.12
CA ARG A 466 7.04 18.41 -16.44
C ARG A 466 5.66 18.15 -17.05
N GLN A 467 4.60 18.77 -16.54
CA GLN A 467 3.20 18.40 -16.86
C GLN A 467 2.89 18.39 -18.36
N LYS A 468 3.30 19.43 -19.10
CA LYS A 468 3.06 19.53 -20.56
C LYS A 468 3.84 18.47 -21.34
N ALA A 469 5.10 18.25 -20.98
CA ALA A 469 5.94 17.25 -21.64
C ALA A 469 5.40 15.84 -21.36
N PHE A 470 5.08 15.55 -20.11
CA PHE A 470 4.59 14.25 -19.71
C PHE A 470 3.20 13.94 -20.27
N ALA A 471 2.30 14.93 -20.35
CA ALA A 471 1.02 14.75 -21.04
C ALA A 471 1.19 14.36 -22.53
N ARG A 472 2.13 15.00 -23.25
CA ARG A 472 2.44 14.64 -24.64
C ARG A 472 3.01 13.24 -24.78
N GLU A 473 3.92 12.86 -23.88
CA GLU A 473 4.52 11.52 -23.85
C GLU A 473 3.44 10.44 -23.62
N LEU A 474 2.47 10.70 -22.74
CA LEU A 474 1.33 9.81 -22.53
C LEU A 474 0.44 9.70 -23.77
N GLU A 475 0.10 10.82 -24.42
CA GLU A 475 -0.68 10.81 -25.66
C GLU A 475 0.00 10.01 -26.78
N GLU A 476 1.33 10.06 -26.86
CA GLU A 476 2.11 9.26 -27.81
C GLU A 476 2.05 7.77 -27.47
N ILE A 477 2.22 7.41 -26.19
CA ILE A 477 2.10 6.02 -25.74
C ILE A 477 0.73 5.44 -26.08
N TRP A 478 -0.35 6.19 -25.83
CA TRP A 478 -1.70 5.70 -26.11
C TRP A 478 -1.93 5.54 -27.60
N ARG A 479 -1.57 6.55 -28.41
CA ARG A 479 -1.72 6.50 -29.87
C ARG A 479 -0.96 5.32 -30.49
N ASN A 480 0.22 5.00 -29.99
CA ASN A 480 1.04 3.89 -30.49
C ASN A 480 0.51 2.52 -30.03
N ALA A 481 -0.37 2.48 -29.03
CA ALA A 481 -1.00 1.26 -28.54
C ALA A 481 -2.38 1.00 -29.16
N SER A 482 -3.01 2.02 -29.75
CA SER A 482 -4.28 1.90 -30.48
C SER A 482 -4.13 1.37 -31.92
N GLY A 483 -2.90 1.30 -32.43
CA GLY A 483 -2.55 0.74 -33.75
C GLY A 483 -1.92 -0.64 -33.61
#